data_AF-A0A507FCL5-F1
#
_entry.id   AF-A0A507FCL5-F1
#
_cell.length_a   1.000
_cell.length_b   1.000
_cell.length_c   1.000
_cell.angle_alpha   90.00
_cell.angle_beta   90.00
_cell.angle_gamma   90.00
#
_symmetry.space_group_name_H-M   'P 1'
#
loop_
_entity.id
_entity.type
_entity.pdbx_description
1 polymer ?
#
loop_
_entity_poly.entity_id
_entity_poly.type
_entity_poly.pdbx_seq_one_letter_code
_entity_poly.pdbx_strand_id
1 'polypeptide(L)'
;MNGKPPVSTNPYVNKKPESQTEEVRDRGVWSLRVATTREFKKGDGEWVQETEWHRVKDFSNSQKWMYAHGAAGKGALVMVEGRLKYRVDAESGKTFTDIIADKIEVLRSPSVMESNDQPFM
;
A
#
# COMPACT_ATOMS: atom_id res chain seq x y z
N MET A 1 31.30 69.13 26.38
CA MET A 1 30.68 67.81 26.54
C MET A 1 30.38 67.27 25.15
N ASN A 2 31.28 66.45 24.58
CA ASN A 2 31.15 65.92 23.24
C ASN A 2 30.61 64.48 23.32
N GLY A 3 29.33 64.29 23.02
CA GLY A 3 28.68 62.99 22.92
C GLY A 3 28.00 62.87 21.56
N LYS A 4 28.57 62.05 20.67
CA LYS A 4 28.05 61.69 19.35
C LYS A 4 26.68 60.99 19.52
N PRO A 5 25.67 61.21 18.65
CA PRO A 5 24.39 60.50 18.75
C PRO A 5 24.61 58.99 18.50
N PRO A 6 23.89 58.09 19.21
CA PRO A 6 24.01 56.66 18.96
C PRO A 6 23.51 56.31 17.55
N VAL A 7 24.35 55.56 16.85
CA VAL A 7 24.18 55.07 15.50
C VAL A 7 23.01 54.11 15.43
N SER A 8 22.15 54.32 14.43
CA SER A 8 21.11 53.39 13.98
C SER A 8 21.72 52.02 13.66
N THR A 9 21.30 50.98 14.38
CA THR A 9 21.43 49.60 13.91
C THR A 9 20.05 49.06 13.67
N ASN A 10 19.54 49.32 12.46
CA ASN A 10 18.38 48.65 11.91
C ASN A 10 18.74 47.17 11.71
N PRO A 11 18.16 46.21 12.45
CA PRO A 11 18.41 44.80 12.20
C PRO A 11 17.63 44.41 10.95
N TYR A 12 18.32 44.35 9.82
CA TYR A 12 17.82 43.70 8.62
C TYR A 12 17.46 42.24 8.94
N VAL A 13 16.18 41.94 9.18
CA VAL A 13 15.63 40.60 8.93
C VAL A 13 15.41 40.48 7.43
N ASN A 14 16.50 40.27 6.69
CA ASN A 14 16.48 39.93 5.28
C ASN A 14 16.57 38.40 5.13
N LYS A 15 15.50 37.72 5.51
CA LYS A 15 15.06 36.45 4.92
C LYS A 15 13.64 36.20 5.40
N LYS A 16 12.67 36.19 4.48
CA LYS A 16 11.44 35.42 4.71
C LYS A 16 11.89 34.00 5.10
N PRO A 17 11.33 33.36 6.13
CA PRO A 17 11.53 31.93 6.27
C PRO A 17 10.94 31.33 4.99
N GLU A 18 11.79 30.89 4.08
CA GLU A 18 11.38 29.86 3.16
C GLU A 18 10.92 28.73 4.05
N SER A 19 9.60 28.55 4.13
CA SER A 19 9.05 27.29 4.54
C SER A 19 9.54 26.28 3.51
N GLN A 20 10.73 25.75 3.72
CA GLN A 20 10.96 24.36 3.40
C GLN A 20 10.11 23.60 4.39
N THR A 21 8.80 23.55 4.10
CA THR A 21 7.99 22.44 4.55
C THR A 21 8.65 21.26 3.86
N GLU A 22 9.62 20.64 4.54
CA GLU A 22 9.81 19.22 4.37
C GLU A 22 8.44 18.65 4.71
N GLU A 23 7.66 18.42 3.66
CA GLU A 23 6.43 17.65 3.74
C GLU A 23 6.85 16.37 4.44
N VAL A 24 6.48 16.24 5.72
CA VAL A 24 6.59 14.98 6.44
C VAL A 24 5.65 14.05 5.70
N ARG A 25 6.18 13.43 4.64
CA ARG A 25 5.46 12.48 3.83
C ARG A 25 5.23 11.29 4.73
N ASP A 26 4.05 11.26 5.35
CA ASP A 26 3.47 10.11 6.03
C ASP A 26 3.34 8.99 4.99
N ARG A 27 4.46 8.31 4.72
CA ARG A 27 4.53 7.16 3.82
C ARG A 27 3.99 5.97 4.59
N GLY A 28 2.69 5.79 4.53
CA GLY A 28 2.03 4.58 5.01
C GLY A 28 2.60 3.34 4.30
N VAL A 29 2.86 2.29 5.06
CA VAL A 29 3.19 0.97 4.52
C VAL A 29 1.97 0.09 4.69
N TRP A 30 1.43 -0.39 3.58
CA TRP A 30 0.26 -1.25 3.56
C TRP A 30 0.65 -2.66 3.16
N SER A 31 0.07 -3.67 3.81
CA SER A 31 0.32 -5.07 3.50
C SER A 31 -0.97 -5.85 3.42
N LEU A 32 -1.11 -6.64 2.36
CA LEU A 32 -2.29 -7.46 2.08
C LEU A 32 -1.88 -8.88 1.69
N ARG A 33 -2.81 -9.82 1.87
CA ARG A 33 -2.67 -11.22 1.47
C ARG A 33 -3.68 -11.50 0.36
N VAL A 34 -3.19 -11.94 -0.79
CA VAL A 34 -4.03 -12.27 -1.95
C VAL A 34 -3.99 -13.78 -2.15
N ALA A 35 -5.17 -14.38 -2.28
CA ALA A 35 -5.29 -15.78 -2.69
C ALA A 35 -5.48 -15.86 -4.20
N THR A 36 -4.74 -16.75 -4.87
CA THR A 36 -5.01 -17.16 -6.25
C THR A 36 -5.34 -18.63 -6.26
N THR A 37 -6.45 -18.99 -6.90
CA THR A 37 -6.90 -20.37 -6.98
C THR A 37 -6.87 -20.83 -8.43
N ARG A 38 -6.38 -22.05 -8.67
CA ARG A 38 -6.47 -22.73 -9.96
C ARG A 38 -7.07 -24.12 -9.80
N GLU A 39 -7.82 -24.54 -10.80
CA GLU A 39 -8.37 -25.90 -10.91
C GLU A 39 -7.74 -26.61 -12.10
N PHE A 40 -7.27 -27.83 -11.89
CA PHE A 40 -6.67 -28.63 -12.95
C PHE A 40 -6.91 -30.12 -12.71
N LYS A 41 -6.89 -30.90 -13.79
CA LYS A 41 -7.04 -32.35 -13.75
C LYS A 41 -5.68 -33.01 -13.55
N LYS A 42 -5.54 -33.84 -12.52
CA LYS A 42 -4.35 -34.66 -12.31
C LYS A 42 -4.33 -35.85 -13.27
N GLY A 43 -3.17 -36.52 -13.36
CA GLY A 43 -2.97 -37.65 -14.28
C GLY A 43 -3.89 -38.86 -14.04
N ASP A 44 -4.41 -39.00 -12.82
CA ASP A 44 -5.43 -39.99 -12.41
C ASP A 44 -6.85 -39.63 -12.86
N GLY A 45 -7.04 -38.42 -13.38
CA GLY A 45 -8.31 -37.88 -13.82
C GLY A 45 -9.13 -37.19 -12.72
N GLU A 46 -8.60 -37.02 -11.51
CA GLU A 46 -9.21 -36.26 -10.44
C GLU A 46 -9.05 -34.75 -10.68
N TRP A 47 -10.11 -33.98 -10.44
CA TRP A 47 -10.04 -32.52 -10.41
C TRP A 47 -9.48 -32.05 -9.08
N VAL A 48 -8.43 -31.24 -9.15
CA VAL A 48 -7.77 -30.69 -7.97
C VAL A 48 -7.82 -29.18 -8.00
N GLN A 49 -8.19 -28.60 -6.86
CA GLN A 49 -8.19 -27.17 -6.60
C GLN A 49 -6.98 -26.82 -5.73
N GLU A 50 -6.15 -25.89 -6.22
CA GLU A 50 -4.95 -25.43 -5.54
C GLU A 50 -5.06 -23.93 -5.25
N THR A 51 -4.80 -23.53 -4.01
CA THR A 51 -4.84 -22.13 -3.58
C THR A 51 -3.49 -21.70 -3.06
N GLU A 52 -2.94 -20.65 -3.67
CA GLU A 52 -1.68 -20.03 -3.29
C GLU A 52 -1.92 -18.67 -2.63
N TRP A 53 -1.12 -18.35 -1.62
CA TRP A 53 -1.23 -17.11 -0.86
C TRP A 53 -0.02 -16.20 -1.09
N HIS A 54 -0.27 -15.07 -1.73
CA HIS A 54 0.74 -14.07 -2.07
C HIS A 54 0.76 -12.98 -1.01
N ARG A 55 1.97 -12.52 -0.66
CA ARG A 55 2.15 -11.33 0.18
C ARG A 55 2.38 -10.12 -0.70
N VAL A 56 1.51 -9.14 -0.61
CA VAL A 56 1.62 -7.89 -1.36
C VAL A 56 1.93 -6.74 -0.38
N LYS A 57 2.91 -5.91 -0.74
CA LYS A 57 3.32 -4.72 0.02
C LYS A 57 3.19 -3.50 -0.87
N ASP A 58 2.54 -2.47 -0.36
CA ASP A 58 2.37 -1.19 -1.02
C ASP A 58 3.01 -0.11 -0.14
N PHE A 59 3.90 0.67 -0.75
CA PHE A 59 4.60 1.79 -0.12
C PHE A 59 4.17 3.13 -0.70
N SER A 60 3.23 3.11 -1.64
CA SER A 60 2.66 4.31 -2.24
C SER A 60 1.67 4.96 -1.29
N ASN A 61 1.57 6.28 -1.37
CA ASN A 61 0.55 7.03 -0.62
C ASN A 61 -0.75 7.20 -1.44
N SER A 62 -0.72 6.89 -2.74
CA SER A 62 -1.83 7.13 -3.67
C SER A 62 -3.05 6.26 -3.38
N GLN A 63 -2.87 5.09 -2.77
CA GLN A 63 -3.98 4.19 -2.45
C GLN A 63 -4.44 4.27 -0.98
N LYS A 64 -3.96 5.24 -0.20
CA LYS A 64 -4.32 5.42 1.23
C LYS A 64 -5.83 5.40 1.48
N TRP A 65 -6.60 6.05 0.60
CA TRP A 65 -8.07 6.08 0.67
C TRP A 65 -8.71 4.69 0.64
N MET A 66 -8.27 3.84 -0.29
CA MET A 66 -8.81 2.49 -0.49
C MET A 66 -8.59 1.60 0.75
N TYR A 67 -7.43 1.71 1.39
CA TYR A 67 -7.12 0.99 2.62
C TYR A 67 -7.91 1.51 3.82
N ALA A 68 -7.96 2.84 3.99
CA ALA A 68 -8.66 3.47 5.11
C ALA A 68 -10.17 3.16 5.11
N HIS A 69 -10.76 2.95 3.94
CA HIS A 69 -12.20 2.69 3.78
C HIS A 69 -12.55 1.20 3.60
N GLY A 70 -11.57 0.31 3.75
CA GLY A 70 -11.80 -1.13 3.68
C GLY A 70 -12.24 -1.64 2.31
N ALA A 71 -12.06 -0.86 1.24
CA ALA A 71 -12.42 -1.28 -0.12
C ALA A 71 -11.59 -2.50 -0.57
N ALA A 72 -10.32 -2.57 -0.15
CA ALA A 72 -9.46 -3.73 -0.30
C ALA A 72 -9.54 -4.71 0.90
N GLY A 73 -10.72 -4.80 1.54
CA GLY A 73 -10.98 -5.67 2.68
C GLY A 73 -11.09 -7.15 2.32
N LYS A 74 -11.37 -7.99 3.33
CA LYS A 74 -11.53 -9.44 3.13
C LYS A 74 -12.61 -9.73 2.09
N GLY A 75 -12.29 -10.57 1.11
CA GLY A 75 -13.21 -10.95 0.03
C GLY A 75 -13.21 -9.99 -1.17
N ALA A 76 -12.43 -8.91 -1.12
CA ALA A 76 -12.28 -8.02 -2.27
C ALA A 76 -11.52 -8.74 -3.39
N LEU A 77 -12.00 -8.61 -4.61
CA LEU A 77 -11.24 -8.97 -5.80
C LEU A 77 -10.37 -7.79 -6.19
N VAL A 78 -9.06 -8.00 -6.26
CA VAL A 78 -8.09 -6.94 -6.55
C VAL A 78 -7.20 -7.32 -7.74
N MET A 79 -6.86 -6.32 -8.55
CA MET A 79 -5.75 -6.38 -9.49
C MET A 79 -4.53 -5.77 -8.82
N VAL A 80 -3.39 -6.46 -8.91
CA VAL A 80 -2.11 -6.01 -8.35
C VAL A 80 -1.09 -5.95 -9.47
N GLU A 81 -0.51 -4.77 -9.68
CA GLU A 81 0.62 -4.54 -10.58
C GLU A 81 1.84 -4.12 -9.76
N GLY A 82 3.00 -4.66 -10.11
CA GLY A 82 4.25 -4.31 -9.47
C GLY A 82 5.34 -5.31 -9.78
N ARG A 83 6.33 -5.40 -8.90
CA ARG A 83 7.51 -6.28 -9.06
C ARG A 83 7.59 -7.37 -8.02
N LEU A 84 8.15 -8.51 -8.41
CA LEU A 84 8.50 -9.57 -7.47
C LEU A 84 9.78 -9.22 -6.72
N LYS A 85 9.77 -9.48 -5.40
CA LYS A 85 10.94 -9.37 -4.55
C LYS A 85 11.12 -10.66 -3.77
N TYR A 86 12.21 -11.35 -4.08
CA TYR A 86 12.64 -12.51 -3.33
C TYR A 86 13.33 -12.06 -2.04
N ARG A 87 13.05 -12.77 -0.96
CA ARG A 87 13.75 -12.62 0.32
C ARG A 87 14.08 -13.99 0.89
N VAL A 88 15.25 -14.10 1.49
CA VAL A 88 15.64 -15.29 2.25
C VAL A 88 15.34 -15.00 3.71
N ASP A 89 14.65 -15.93 4.36
CA ASP A 89 14.50 -15.91 5.79
C ASP A 89 15.80 -16.35 6.46
N ALA A 90 16.31 -15.54 7.38
CA ALA A 90 17.62 -15.74 7.98
C ALA A 90 17.66 -16.97 8.90
N GLU A 91 16.51 -17.32 9.51
CA GLU A 91 16.41 -18.43 10.43
C GLU A 91 16.17 -19.75 9.69
N SER A 92 15.19 -19.79 8.77
CA SER A 92 14.84 -21.03 8.06
C SER A 92 15.60 -21.27 6.76
N GLY A 93 16.31 -20.27 6.22
CA GLY A 93 16.93 -20.32 4.89
C GLY A 93 15.93 -20.38 3.74
N LYS A 94 14.61 -20.33 4.02
CA LYS A 94 13.57 -20.43 3.00
C LYS A 94 13.49 -19.15 2.19
N THR A 95 13.32 -19.31 0.88
CA THR A 95 13.06 -18.19 -0.02
C THR A 95 11.57 -17.91 -0.08
N PHE A 96 11.18 -16.67 0.16
CA PHE A 96 9.82 -16.17 0.02
C PHE A 96 9.76 -15.13 -1.09
N THR A 97 8.62 -15.06 -1.76
CA THR A 97 8.35 -14.07 -2.78
C THR A 97 7.30 -13.09 -2.24
N ASP A 98 7.70 -11.82 -2.11
CA ASP A 98 6.78 -10.71 -1.89
C ASP A 98 6.48 -10.03 -3.23
N ILE A 99 5.27 -9.52 -3.41
CA ILE A 99 4.91 -8.61 -4.49
C ILE A 99 5.01 -7.19 -3.94
N ILE A 100 5.87 -6.37 -4.52
CA ILE A 100 5.94 -4.94 -4.21
C ILE A 100 5.05 -4.23 -5.23
N ALA A 101 3.89 -3.78 -4.78
CA ALA A 101 2.89 -3.15 -5.62
C ALA A 101 3.31 -1.73 -5.99
N ASP A 102 3.16 -1.42 -7.29
CA ASP A 102 3.20 -0.06 -7.82
C ASP A 102 1.77 0.47 -8.00
N LYS A 103 0.80 -0.41 -8.26
CA LYS A 103 -0.61 -0.08 -8.41
C LYS A 103 -1.51 -1.23 -7.94
N ILE A 104 -2.57 -0.88 -7.23
CA ILE A 104 -3.64 -1.81 -6.82
C ILE A 104 -4.99 -1.22 -7.19
N GLU A 105 -5.84 -2.02 -7.81
CA GLU A 105 -7.22 -1.66 -8.13
C GLU A 105 -8.18 -2.69 -7.54
N VAL A 106 -9.26 -2.22 -6.90
CA VAL A 106 -10.35 -3.09 -6.46
C VAL A 106 -11.28 -3.29 -7.65
N LEU A 107 -11.38 -4.54 -8.09
CA LEU A 107 -12.28 -4.95 -9.17
C LEU A 107 -13.68 -5.29 -8.63
N ARG A 108 -13.77 -5.77 -7.38
CA ARG A 108 -15.03 -6.08 -6.71
C ARG A 108 -14.88 -5.89 -5.20
N SER A 109 -15.78 -5.11 -4.60
CA SER A 109 -15.81 -4.88 -3.15
C SER A 109 -16.62 -5.97 -2.41
N PRO A 110 -16.27 -6.31 -1.15
CA PRO A 110 -16.96 -7.36 -0.38
C PRO A 110 -18.44 -7.04 -0.10
N SER A 111 -18.77 -5.76 0.10
CA SER A 111 -20.12 -5.30 0.44
C SER A 111 -21.16 -5.52 -0.66
N VAL A 112 -20.73 -5.76 -1.91
CA VAL A 112 -21.63 -6.03 -3.04
C VAL A 112 -22.08 -7.49 -3.07
N MET A 113 -21.44 -8.39 -2.31
CA MET A 113 -21.80 -9.82 -2.29
C MET A 113 -23.02 -10.12 -1.40
N GLU A 114 -23.31 -9.30 -0.37
CA GLU A 114 -24.43 -9.56 0.56
C GLU A 114 -25.82 -9.29 -0.04
N SER A 115 -25.95 -8.58 -1.18
CA SER A 115 -27.26 -8.17 -1.71
C SER A 115 -27.84 -9.06 -2.82
N ASN A 116 -27.11 -10.08 -3.30
CA ASN A 116 -27.54 -10.88 -4.46
C ASN A 116 -27.88 -12.35 -4.16
N ASP A 117 -27.82 -12.80 -2.91
CA ASP A 117 -28.27 -14.13 -2.49
C ASP A 117 -29.74 -14.13 -2.04
N GLN A 118 -30.63 -13.57 -2.87
CA GLN A 118 -32.07 -13.86 -2.76
C GLN A 118 -32.36 -15.03 -3.71
N PRO A 119 -32.68 -16.25 -3.21
CA PRO A 119 -33.18 -17.28 -4.09
C PRO A 119 -34.49 -16.80 -4.70
N PHE A 120 -34.61 -16.84 -6.03
CA PHE A 120 -35.91 -16.74 -6.68
C PHE A 120 -36.78 -17.87 -6.13
N MET A 121 -37.75 -17.54 -5.28
CA MET A 121 -38.89 -18.40 -5.01
C MET A 121 -39.77 -18.49 -6.25
#